data_AF-B1B3N7-F1
#
_entry.id   AF-B1B3N7-F1
#
_cell.length_a   1.000
_cell.length_b   1.000
_cell.length_c   1.000
_cell.angle_alpha   90.00
_cell.angle_beta   90.00
_cell.angle_gamma   90.00
#
_symmetry.space_group_name_H-M   'P 1'
#
loop_
_entity.id
_entity.type
_entity.pdbx_description
1 polymer ?
#
loop_
_entity_poly.entity_id
_entity_poly.type
_entity_poly.pdbx_seq_one_letter_code
_entity_poly.pdbx_strand_id
1 'polypeptide(L)'
;MQNQYFTVQENYKERFYQIPKVFFTSENYKNLTNDMKIAYAILRDRLNLSIKNSWVDEDGNIYFVYSNEKLMEILNCKKEKLTKIKKGLENDGLLIQKRRGLNKPNILYLMKPIVTERDIYKIEKEENDVEPYGEKDVRFSNVQKFENRTSRSSKIEH
;
A
#
# COMPACT_ATOMS: atom_id res chain seq x y z
N MET A 1 33.36 20.78 -8.66
CA MET A 1 32.13 20.32 -8.00
C MET A 1 32.41 20.27 -6.51
N GLN A 2 31.52 20.80 -5.68
CA GLN A 2 31.69 20.78 -4.23
C GLN A 2 31.04 19.50 -3.69
N ASN A 3 31.81 18.67 -2.99
CA ASN A 3 31.29 17.41 -2.46
C ASN A 3 30.37 17.69 -1.26
N GLN A 4 29.26 16.96 -1.16
CA GLN A 4 28.37 16.99 0.01
C GLN A 4 28.70 15.84 0.95
N TYR A 5 28.66 16.11 2.25
CA TYR A 5 28.91 15.12 3.29
C TYR A 5 27.59 14.49 3.76
N PHE A 6 27.63 13.22 4.13
CA PHE A 6 26.53 12.61 4.86
C PHE A 6 26.42 13.23 6.25
N THR A 7 25.28 13.84 6.52
CA THR A 7 24.99 14.48 7.81
C THR A 7 24.01 13.64 8.62
N VAL A 8 24.01 13.83 9.93
CA VAL A 8 23.02 13.18 10.81
C VAL A 8 21.61 13.63 10.43
N GLN A 9 21.43 14.88 10.03
CA GLN A 9 20.15 15.42 9.58
C GLN A 9 19.64 14.66 8.35
N GLU A 10 20.50 14.41 7.38
CA GLU A 10 20.14 13.64 6.19
C GLU A 10 19.77 12.20 6.54
N ASN A 11 20.56 11.55 7.39
CA ASN A 11 20.29 10.19 7.84
C ASN A 11 18.92 10.03 8.51
N TYR A 12 18.45 11.05 9.24
CA TYR A 12 17.13 11.01 9.89
C TYR A 12 15.98 11.41 8.95
N LYS A 13 16.22 12.22 7.92
CA LYS A 13 15.22 12.53 6.87
C LYS A 13 14.90 11.31 6.02
N GLU A 14 15.89 10.45 5.79
CA GLU A 14 15.74 9.23 4.97
C GLU A 14 15.11 8.04 5.75
N ARG A 15 14.53 8.28 6.93
CA ARG A 15 13.82 7.26 7.71
C ARG A 15 12.33 7.35 7.47
N PHE A 16 11.74 6.27 6.96
CA PHE A 16 10.34 6.23 6.57
C PHE A 16 9.61 5.05 7.20
N TYR A 17 8.32 5.23 7.45
CA TYR A 17 7.41 4.10 7.66
C TYR A 17 6.97 3.55 6.32
N GLN A 18 7.17 2.24 6.11
CA GLN A 18 6.89 1.58 4.84
C GLN A 18 5.47 1.03 4.82
N ILE A 19 4.61 1.59 3.97
CA ILE A 19 3.26 1.09 3.70
C ILE A 19 3.31 0.17 2.48
N PRO A 20 2.81 -1.09 2.55
CA PRO A 20 2.71 -1.97 1.40
C PRO A 20 1.83 -1.37 0.28
N LYS A 21 2.35 -1.31 -0.95
CA LYS A 21 1.59 -0.81 -2.13
C LYS A 21 0.31 -1.59 -2.38
N VAL A 22 0.31 -2.90 -2.10
CA VAL A 22 -0.86 -3.78 -2.21
C VAL A 22 -2.08 -3.31 -1.40
N PHE A 23 -1.88 -2.50 -0.35
CA PHE A 23 -2.99 -1.88 0.38
C PHE A 23 -3.80 -0.86 -0.44
N PHE A 24 -3.29 -0.44 -1.59
CA PHE A 24 -3.94 0.52 -2.48
C PHE A 24 -4.41 -0.10 -3.80
N THR A 25 -3.91 -1.28 -4.16
CA THR A 25 -4.28 -1.97 -5.41
C THR A 25 -5.24 -3.15 -5.22
N SER A 26 -5.15 -3.84 -4.09
CA SER A 26 -5.93 -5.04 -3.82
C SER A 26 -7.32 -4.74 -3.26
N GLU A 27 -8.32 -5.44 -3.79
CA GLU A 27 -9.70 -5.31 -3.32
C GLU A 27 -9.86 -5.84 -1.89
N ASN A 28 -9.02 -6.80 -1.49
CA ASN A 28 -8.99 -7.39 -0.14
C ASN A 28 -8.70 -6.34 0.94
N TYR A 29 -7.97 -5.27 0.60
CA TYR A 29 -7.52 -4.24 1.52
C TYR A 29 -8.21 -2.89 1.31
N LYS A 30 -9.27 -2.85 0.51
CA LYS A 30 -10.01 -1.62 0.22
C LYS A 30 -10.73 -1.05 1.45
N ASN A 31 -11.10 -1.94 2.39
CA ASN A 31 -11.75 -1.55 3.63
C ASN A 31 -10.78 -0.97 4.67
N LEU A 32 -9.47 -1.08 4.45
CA LEU A 32 -8.48 -0.47 5.34
C LEU A 32 -8.56 1.05 5.25
N THR A 33 -8.89 1.67 6.38
CA THR A 33 -8.76 3.12 6.53
C THR A 33 -7.28 3.54 6.48
N ASN A 34 -7.00 4.80 6.13
CA ASN A 34 -5.62 5.31 6.12
C ASN A 34 -4.91 5.13 7.48
N ASP A 35 -5.62 5.31 8.58
CA ASP A 35 -5.06 5.07 9.92
C ASP A 35 -4.64 3.62 10.14
N MET A 36 -5.37 2.65 9.56
CA MET A 36 -4.98 1.23 9.64
C MET A 36 -3.72 0.95 8.82
N LYS A 37 -3.64 1.51 7.60
CA LYS A 37 -2.46 1.37 6.72
C LYS A 37 -1.21 1.98 7.36
N ILE A 38 -1.34 3.16 7.97
CA ILE A 38 -0.26 3.84 8.69
C ILE A 38 0.11 3.06 9.96
N ALA A 39 -0.87 2.61 10.75
CA ALA A 39 -0.60 1.82 11.95
C ALA A 39 0.13 0.51 11.63
N TYR A 40 -0.24 -0.17 10.54
CA TYR A 40 0.48 -1.33 10.06
C TYR A 40 1.96 -1.01 9.78
N ALA A 41 2.25 0.09 9.07
CA ALA A 41 3.62 0.49 8.76
C ALA A 41 4.45 0.83 10.00
N ILE A 42 3.84 1.50 10.99
CA ILE A 42 4.48 1.80 12.28
C ILE A 42 4.79 0.51 13.04
N LEU A 43 3.83 -0.41 13.12
CA LEU A 43 4.03 -1.71 13.78
C LEU A 43 5.10 -2.55 13.07
N ARG A 44 5.16 -2.49 11.73
CA ARG A 44 6.19 -3.18 10.95
C ARG A 44 7.59 -2.70 11.29
N ASP A 45 7.81 -1.40 11.41
CA ASP A 45 9.11 -0.85 11.85
C ASP A 45 9.51 -1.35 13.25
N ARG A 46 8.53 -1.51 14.13
CA ARG A 46 8.74 -2.02 15.50
C ARG A 46 9.12 -3.49 15.58
N LEU A 47 9.02 -4.28 14.50
CA LEU A 47 9.49 -5.68 14.49
C LEU A 47 10.98 -5.77 14.88
N ASN A 48 11.80 -4.80 14.45
CA ASN A 48 13.21 -4.72 14.82
C ASN A 48 13.41 -4.61 16.33
N LEU A 49 12.52 -3.90 17.02
CA LEU A 49 12.56 -3.77 18.47
C LEU A 49 12.10 -5.06 19.16
N SER A 50 11.10 -5.75 18.61
CA SER A 50 10.70 -7.08 19.11
C SER A 50 11.84 -8.09 19.07
N ILE A 51 12.62 -8.12 17.98
CA ILE A 51 13.80 -9.00 17.87
C ILE A 51 14.81 -8.66 18.97
N LYS A 52 15.13 -7.37 19.16
CA LYS A 52 16.03 -6.93 20.24
C LYS A 52 15.51 -7.28 21.63
N ASN A 53 14.19 -7.29 21.81
CA ASN A 53 13.54 -7.70 23.06
C ASN A 53 13.38 -9.23 23.20
N SER A 54 13.92 -10.03 22.26
CA SER A 54 13.76 -11.48 22.21
C SER A 54 12.28 -11.93 22.17
N TRP A 55 11.42 -11.14 21.53
CA TRP A 55 10.00 -11.47 21.31
C TRP A 55 9.84 -12.27 20.02
N VAL A 56 10.38 -13.48 20.06
CA VAL A 56 10.36 -14.48 18.99
C VAL A 56 9.85 -15.77 19.60
N ASP A 57 8.90 -16.44 18.94
CA ASP A 57 8.40 -17.73 19.40
C ASP A 57 9.29 -18.90 18.96
N GLU A 58 8.91 -20.12 19.32
CA GLU A 58 9.67 -21.34 19.05
C GLU A 58 9.83 -21.63 17.55
N ASP A 59 8.90 -21.15 16.72
CA ASP A 59 8.91 -21.30 15.27
C ASP A 59 9.66 -20.14 14.57
N GLY A 60 10.22 -19.20 15.32
CA GLY A 60 10.93 -18.04 14.78
C GLY A 60 10.01 -16.87 14.40
N ASN A 61 8.73 -16.90 14.76
CA ASN A 61 7.79 -15.82 14.47
C ASN A 61 7.95 -14.67 15.47
N ILE A 62 8.05 -13.46 14.94
CA ILE A 62 8.18 -12.24 15.75
C ILE A 62 6.79 -11.80 16.23
N TYR A 63 6.68 -11.44 17.51
CA TYR A 63 5.44 -10.94 18.09
C TYR A 63 5.64 -9.66 18.91
N PHE A 64 4.54 -9.07 19.35
CA PHE A 64 4.50 -7.96 20.30
C PHE A 64 3.82 -8.35 21.60
N VAL A 65 4.35 -7.84 22.71
CA VAL A 65 3.74 -7.93 24.06
C VAL A 65 3.46 -6.52 24.57
N TYR A 66 2.79 -5.71 23.75
CA TYR A 66 2.42 -4.35 24.13
C TYR A 66 1.09 -4.32 24.88
N SER A 67 1.02 -3.53 25.95
CA SER A 67 -0.25 -3.15 26.55
C SER A 67 -1.04 -2.23 25.62
N ASN A 68 -2.34 -2.06 25.87
CA ASN A 68 -3.14 -1.13 25.05
C ASN A 68 -2.66 0.31 25.20
N GLU A 69 -2.19 0.70 26.40
CA GLU A 69 -1.63 2.01 26.69
C GLU A 69 -0.36 2.24 25.86
N LYS A 70 0.51 1.23 25.77
CA LYS A 70 1.74 1.33 24.97
C LYS A 70 1.43 1.39 23.46
N LEU A 71 0.42 0.65 22.99
CA LEU A 71 -0.02 0.75 21.59
C LEU A 71 -0.62 2.12 21.27
N MET A 72 -1.38 2.70 22.20
CA MET A 72 -1.91 4.07 22.06
C MET A 72 -0.78 5.09 21.94
N GLU A 73 0.28 4.95 22.73
CA GLU A 73 1.48 5.80 22.65
C GLU A 73 2.20 5.63 21.31
N ILE A 74 2.47 4.39 20.89
CA ILE A 74 3.18 4.09 19.63
C ILE A 74 2.42 4.61 18.41
N LEU A 75 1.11 4.40 18.39
CA LEU A 75 0.24 4.80 17.27
C LEU A 75 -0.29 6.24 17.43
N ASN A 76 0.06 6.91 18.52
CA ASN A 76 -0.43 8.24 18.89
C ASN A 76 -1.96 8.39 18.72
N CYS A 77 -2.72 7.45 19.29
CA CYS A 77 -4.17 7.42 19.12
C CYS A 77 -4.95 7.13 20.40
N LYS A 78 -6.22 7.53 20.41
CA LYS A 78 -7.14 7.27 21.53
C LYS A 78 -7.58 5.80 21.55
N LYS A 79 -8.01 5.32 22.72
CA LYS A 79 -8.45 3.94 22.96
C LYS A 79 -9.49 3.43 21.95
N GLU A 80 -10.50 4.24 21.62
CA GLU A 80 -11.52 3.87 20.64
C GLU A 80 -10.93 3.63 19.24
N LYS A 81 -9.97 4.47 18.85
CA LYS A 81 -9.30 4.36 17.56
C LYS A 81 -8.40 3.14 17.52
N LEU A 82 -7.67 2.85 18.61
CA LEU A 82 -6.88 1.64 18.74
C LEU A 82 -7.73 0.38 18.54
N THR A 83 -8.90 0.30 19.20
CA THR A 83 -9.81 -0.84 19.05
C THR A 83 -10.27 -1.02 17.61
N LYS A 84 -10.64 0.08 16.92
CA LYS A 84 -11.02 0.04 15.50
C LYS A 84 -9.87 -0.42 14.61
N ILE A 85 -8.66 0.10 14.82
CA ILE A 85 -7.47 -0.29 14.06
C ILE A 85 -7.19 -1.78 14.21
N LYS A 86 -7.14 -2.29 15.45
CA LYS A 86 -6.87 -3.71 15.73
C LYS A 86 -7.90 -4.60 15.05
N LYS A 87 -9.19 -4.30 15.22
CA LYS A 87 -10.27 -5.06 14.60
C LYS A 87 -10.21 -5.03 13.07
N GLY A 88 -9.90 -3.88 12.47
CA GLY A 88 -9.77 -3.76 11.02
C GLY A 88 -8.61 -4.59 10.47
N LEU A 89 -7.44 -4.51 11.11
CA LEU A 89 -6.28 -5.31 10.72
C LEU A 89 -6.51 -6.81 10.97
N GLU A 90 -7.21 -7.20 12.04
CA GLU A 90 -7.58 -8.59 12.31
C GLU A 90 -8.56 -9.13 11.26
N ASN A 91 -9.58 -8.37 10.89
CA ASN A 91 -10.58 -8.75 9.89
C ASN A 91 -9.93 -9.03 8.52
N ASP A 92 -8.92 -8.25 8.14
CA ASP A 92 -8.23 -8.38 6.85
C ASP A 92 -7.03 -9.36 6.92
N GLY A 93 -6.88 -10.08 8.04
CA GLY A 93 -5.83 -11.08 8.24
C GLY A 93 -4.42 -10.50 8.39
N LEU A 94 -4.30 -9.21 8.68
CA LEU A 94 -3.02 -8.49 8.83
C LEU A 94 -2.50 -8.49 10.28
N LEU A 95 -3.32 -8.88 11.24
CA LEU A 95 -2.98 -8.96 12.65
C LEU A 95 -3.63 -10.18 13.29
N ILE A 96 -2.88 -10.94 14.09
CA ILE A 96 -3.41 -12.04 14.89
C ILE A 96 -3.19 -11.71 16.37
N GLN A 97 -4.24 -11.86 17.18
CA GLN A 97 -4.18 -11.63 18.61
C GLN A 97 -4.41 -12.92 19.41
N LYS A 98 -3.41 -13.35 20.19
CA LYS A 98 -3.50 -14.50 21.12
C LYS A 98 -3.61 -14.01 22.57
N ARG A 99 -4.64 -14.44 23.29
CA ARG A 99 -4.82 -14.13 24.72
C ARG A 99 -3.89 -14.98 25.59
N ARG A 100 -3.29 -14.38 26.63
CA ARG A 100 -2.35 -15.06 27.57
C ARG A 100 -2.94 -15.32 28.97
N GLY A 101 -4.22 -15.06 29.17
CA GLY A 101 -4.90 -15.14 30.48
C GLY A 101 -5.23 -13.77 31.09
N LEU A 102 -5.74 -13.77 32.32
CA LEU A 102 -6.13 -12.55 33.04
C LEU A 102 -4.92 -11.66 33.34
N ASN A 103 -5.12 -10.35 33.21
CA ASN A 103 -4.15 -9.27 33.50
C ASN A 103 -2.81 -9.32 32.74
N LYS A 104 -2.65 -10.21 31.75
CA LYS A 104 -1.48 -10.22 30.87
C LYS A 104 -1.81 -9.54 29.54
N PRO A 105 -0.89 -8.72 29.00
CA PRO A 105 -1.06 -8.18 27.66
C PRO A 105 -1.14 -9.32 26.64
N ASN A 106 -1.98 -9.13 25.63
CA ASN A 106 -2.15 -10.11 24.55
C ASN A 106 -0.89 -10.16 23.69
N ILE A 107 -0.61 -11.33 23.13
CA ILE A 107 0.42 -11.47 22.09
C ILE A 107 -0.19 -11.04 20.77
N LEU A 108 0.51 -10.18 20.05
CA LEU A 108 0.10 -9.68 18.74
C LEU A 108 1.14 -10.11 17.70
N TYR A 109 0.68 -10.77 16.63
CA TYR A 109 1.52 -11.11 15.48
C TYR A 109 1.09 -10.27 14.29
N LEU A 110 2.02 -9.53 13.69
CA LEU A 110 1.77 -8.77 12.47
C LEU A 110 2.00 -9.67 11.26
N MET A 111 0.99 -9.81 10.41
CA MET A 111 1.06 -10.68 9.22
C MET A 111 1.54 -9.90 8.01
N LYS A 112 2.14 -10.60 7.05
CA LYS A 112 2.45 -10.03 5.73
C LYS A 112 1.17 -9.95 4.90
N PRO A 113 0.99 -8.94 4.04
CA PRO A 113 -0.13 -8.90 3.13
C PRO A 113 -0.01 -9.99 2.06
N ILE A 114 -1.16 -10.43 1.56
CA ILE A 114 -1.27 -11.33 0.42
C ILE A 114 -1.22 -10.48 -0.86
N VAL A 115 -0.48 -10.95 -1.86
CA VAL A 115 -0.37 -10.31 -3.17
C VAL A 115 -0.85 -11.30 -4.21
N THR A 116 -1.81 -10.90 -5.04
CA THR A 116 -2.33 -11.71 -6.17
C THR A 116 -1.73 -11.26 -7.49
N GLU A 117 -1.84 -12.07 -8.55
CA GLU A 117 -1.40 -11.70 -9.91
C GLU A 117 -2.03 -10.38 -10.40
N ARG A 118 -3.29 -10.14 -10.05
CA ARG A 118 -3.99 -8.88 -10.37
C ARG A 118 -3.36 -7.68 -9.68
N ASP A 119 -2.87 -7.87 -8.45
CA ASP A 119 -2.22 -6.81 -7.69
C ASP A 119 -0.85 -6.48 -8.28
N ILE A 120 -0.09 -7.50 -8.71
CA ILE A 120 1.19 -7.34 -9.39
C ILE A 120 1.00 -6.50 -10.65
N TYR A 121 0.07 -6.88 -11.53
CA TYR A 121 -0.22 -6.13 -12.75
C TYR A 121 -0.58 -4.66 -12.49
N LYS A 122 -1.40 -4.39 -11.47
CA LYS A 122 -1.77 -3.01 -11.11
C LYS A 122 -0.59 -2.21 -10.60
N ILE A 123 0.25 -2.79 -9.74
CA ILE A 123 1.43 -2.12 -9.19
C ILE A 123 2.44 -1.83 -10.29
N GLU A 124 2.73 -2.80 -11.15
CA GLU A 124 3.63 -2.61 -12.30
C GLU A 124 3.11 -1.53 -13.25
N LYS A 125 1.79 -1.54 -13.54
CA LYS A 125 1.18 -0.50 -14.37
C LYS A 125 1.33 0.89 -13.76
N GLU A 126 1.07 1.05 -12.46
CA GLU A 126 1.18 2.33 -11.76
C GLU A 126 2.63 2.84 -11.69
N GLU A 127 3.59 1.94 -11.44
CA GLU A 127 5.02 2.30 -11.36
C GLU A 127 5.62 2.70 -12.71
N ASN A 128 5.04 2.24 -13.81
CA ASN A 128 5.49 2.53 -15.17
C ASN A 128 4.54 3.47 -15.93
N ASP A 129 3.61 4.13 -15.24
CA ASP A 129 2.67 5.09 -15.83
C ASP A 129 3.41 6.38 -16.20
N VAL A 130 4.02 6.38 -17.39
CA VAL A 130 4.69 7.55 -17.95
C VAL A 130 3.66 8.46 -18.62
N GLU A 131 3.50 9.67 -18.11
CA GLU A 131 2.70 10.71 -18.76
C GLU A 131 3.24 10.98 -20.18
N PRO A 132 2.43 10.83 -21.24
CA PRO A 132 2.88 11.09 -22.59
C PRO A 132 3.24 12.57 -22.75
N TYR A 133 4.53 12.84 -23.00
CA TYR A 133 5.04 14.20 -23.21
C TYR A 133 4.72 14.68 -24.64
N GLY A 134 3.59 15.39 -24.81
CA GLY A 134 3.11 15.99 -26.08
C GLY A 134 2.25 15.01 -26.89
N GLU A 135 1.02 15.30 -27.28
CA GLU A 135 0.55 16.49 -28.00
C GLU A 135 -0.59 17.21 -27.28
N LYS A 136 -0.45 18.54 -27.14
CA LYS A 136 -1.60 19.42 -26.92
C LYS A 136 -2.54 19.26 -28.12
N ASP A 137 -3.78 18.86 -27.86
CA ASP A 137 -4.98 19.22 -28.61
C ASP A 137 -4.75 19.60 -30.08
N VAL A 138 -4.38 18.64 -30.94
CA VAL A 138 -4.82 18.75 -32.33
C VAL A 138 -6.29 18.40 -32.28
N ARG A 139 -7.13 19.46 -32.19
CA ARG A 139 -8.56 19.36 -32.47
C ARG A 139 -8.70 18.49 -33.72
N PHE A 140 -9.33 17.32 -33.59
CA PHE A 140 -9.93 16.61 -34.72
C PHE A 140 -11.14 17.42 -35.25
N SER A 141 -10.93 18.69 -35.58
CA SER A 141 -11.76 19.42 -36.52
C SER A 141 -11.12 19.17 -37.89
N ASN A 142 -11.88 18.49 -38.75
CA ASN A 142 -11.60 18.21 -40.16
C ASN A 142 -11.08 16.80 -40.47
N VAL A 143 -11.79 15.76 -40.01
CA VAL A 143 -12.02 14.64 -40.94
C VAL A 143 -13.03 15.14 -41.96
N GLN A 144 -12.48 15.74 -43.02
CA GLN A 144 -13.21 16.11 -44.22
C GLN A 144 -14.10 14.93 -44.62
N LYS A 145 -15.39 15.24 -44.80
CA LYS A 145 -16.29 14.48 -45.67
C LYS A 145 -15.56 14.29 -47.01
N PHE A 146 -14.90 13.17 -47.19
CA PHE A 146 -14.53 12.74 -48.54
C PHE A 146 -15.78 12.15 -49.17
N GLU A 147 -16.25 12.92 -50.12
CA GLU A 147 -17.33 12.64 -51.04
C GLU A 147 -17.07 11.29 -51.73
N ASN A 148 -17.88 10.28 -51.42
CA ASN A 148 -18.10 9.20 -52.37
C ASN A 148 -18.99 9.74 -53.49
N ARG A 149 -18.39 10.50 -54.40
CA ARG A 149 -19.00 10.84 -55.69
C ARG A 149 -18.01 10.57 -56.82
N THR A 150 -18.57 9.92 -57.82
CA THR A 150 -18.08 9.63 -59.18
C THR A 150 -17.10 8.47 -59.32
N SER A 151 -17.11 7.65 -60.37
CA SER A 151 -18.07 7.23 -61.42
C SER A 151 -17.16 6.66 -62.50
N ARG A 152 -17.30 5.37 -62.86
CA ARG A 152 -16.84 4.78 -64.14
C ARG A 152 -17.25 3.30 -64.14
N SER A 153 -17.81 2.68 -65.16
CA SER A 153 -18.52 3.05 -66.38
C SER A 153 -18.83 1.71 -67.06
N SER A 154 -20.05 1.56 -67.58
CA SER A 154 -20.40 0.74 -68.76
C SER A 154 -20.32 -0.79 -68.67
N LYS A 155 -21.48 -1.45 -68.77
CA LYS A 155 -21.75 -2.41 -69.85
C LYS A 155 -23.24 -2.39 -70.19
N ILE A 156 -23.51 -1.98 -71.43
CA ILE A 156 -24.77 -2.09 -72.17
C ILE A 156 -24.76 -3.48 -72.82
N GLU A 157 -25.92 -4.12 -72.94
CA GLU A 157 -26.33 -5.00 -74.05
C GLU A 157 -27.85 -5.19 -73.87
N HIS A 158 -28.66 -4.39 -74.60
CA HIS A 158 -29.34 -4.69 -75.86
C HIS A 158 -30.49 -5.69 -75.74
#